data_AF-A0A1I0ML61-F1
#
_entry.id   AF-A0A1I0ML61-F1
#
_cell.length_a   1.000
_cell.length_b   1.000
_cell.length_c   1.000
_cell.angle_alpha   90.00
_cell.angle_beta   90.00
_cell.angle_gamma   90.00
#
_symmetry.space_group_name_H-M   'P 1'
#
loop_
_entity.id
_entity.type
_entity.pdbx_description
1 polymer ?
#
loop_
_entity_poly.entity_id
_entity_poly.type
_entity_poly.pdbx_seq_one_letter_code
_entity_poly.pdbx_strand_id
1 'polypeptide(L)'
;MEEIKHYRHELKYAVSYADYRAMCDWLRLIMKPDPHVSSDGLYTIRSIYFDNSDDKALVEKINGVAKREKFRIRYYNDDLSFITLEKKMKINDLCLKYDGRITEEECRKILMGLYIPSEPVGLSAGGFFML
;
A
#
# COMPACT_ATOMS: atom_id res chain seq x y z
N MET A 1 -16.23 -2.45 16.27
CA MET A 1 -15.21 -1.61 16.93
C MET A 1 -14.44 -0.92 15.84
N GLU A 2 -14.48 0.42 15.80
CA GLU A 2 -13.79 1.21 14.78
C GLU A 2 -12.29 1.14 15.04
N GLU A 3 -11.51 0.67 14.05
CA GLU A 3 -10.06 0.52 14.19
C GLU A 3 -9.41 1.90 14.14
N ILE A 4 -8.91 2.38 15.29
CA ILE A 4 -8.20 3.66 15.36
C ILE A 4 -6.83 3.49 14.70
N LYS A 5 -6.66 4.07 13.51
CA LYS A 5 -5.36 4.04 12.81
C LYS A 5 -4.41 5.06 13.43
N HIS A 6 -3.21 4.60 13.79
CA HIS A 6 -2.18 5.44 14.39
C HIS A 6 -1.17 5.94 13.36
N TYR A 7 -0.70 7.16 13.58
CA TYR A 7 0.42 7.72 12.84
C TYR A 7 1.73 7.00 13.20
N ARG A 8 2.61 6.83 12.20
CA ARG A 8 3.91 6.17 12.35
C ARG A 8 5.02 6.98 11.69
N HIS A 9 6.22 6.87 12.25
CA HIS A 9 7.44 7.35 11.60
C HIS A 9 7.96 6.27 10.65
N GLU A 10 8.19 6.63 9.39
CA GLU A 10 8.79 5.74 8.40
C GLU A 10 10.04 6.41 7.80
N LEU A 11 11.20 5.86 8.13
CA LEU A 11 12.49 6.33 7.63
C LEU A 11 12.91 5.48 6.43
N LYS A 12 13.47 6.14 5.41
CA LYS A 12 13.93 5.49 4.17
C LYS A 12 15.36 5.88 3.90
N TYR A 13 16.17 4.88 3.58
CA TYR A 13 17.59 5.04 3.32
C TYR A 13 17.91 4.48 1.94
N ALA A 14 18.75 5.18 1.19
CA ALA A 14 19.41 4.58 0.04
C ALA A 14 20.49 3.64 0.56
N VAL A 15 20.54 2.42 0.03
CA VAL A 15 21.51 1.40 0.41
C VAL A 15 22.22 0.89 -0.84
N SER A 16 23.53 0.69 -0.75
CA SER A 16 24.28 0.04 -1.83
C SER A 16 23.98 -1.46 -1.86
N TYR A 17 24.34 -2.15 -2.95
CA TYR A 17 24.18 -3.61 -3.02
C TYR A 17 25.04 -4.32 -1.96
N ALA A 18 26.24 -3.81 -1.66
CA ALA A 18 27.11 -4.36 -0.63
C ALA A 18 26.48 -4.22 0.76
N ASP A 19 25.97 -3.04 1.10
CA ASP A 19 25.29 -2.80 2.38
C ASP A 19 24.04 -3.67 2.52
N TYR A 20 23.25 -3.79 1.44
CA TYR A 20 22.09 -4.67 1.40
C TYR A 20 22.45 -6.11 1.80
N ARG A 21 23.52 -6.69 1.23
CA ARG A 21 23.96 -8.04 1.57
C ARG A 21 24.37 -8.16 3.03
N ALA A 22 25.18 -7.24 3.54
CA ALA A 22 25.62 -7.24 4.93
C ALA A 22 24.44 -7.10 5.91
N MET A 23 23.50 -6.19 5.62
CA MET A 23 22.29 -5.99 6.42
C MET A 23 21.40 -7.23 6.44
N CYS A 24 21.23 -7.92 5.30
CA CYS A 24 20.46 -9.16 5.25
C CYS A 24 21.04 -10.24 6.18
N ASP A 25 22.36 -10.40 6.21
CA ASP A 25 23.02 -11.38 7.08
C ASP A 25 22.83 -11.03 8.56
N TRP A 26 22.94 -9.74 8.91
CA TRP A 26 22.76 -9.28 10.28
C TRP A 26 21.31 -9.38 10.76
N LEU A 27 20.34 -8.94 9.95
CA LEU A 27 18.93 -8.95 10.32
C LEU A 27 18.39 -10.37 10.52
N ARG A 28 18.90 -11.36 9.77
CA ARG A 28 18.52 -12.78 9.96
C ARG A 28 18.82 -13.32 11.35
N LEU A 29 19.77 -12.71 12.09
CA LEU A 29 20.11 -13.13 13.45
C LEU A 29 19.05 -12.70 14.48
N ILE A 30 18.28 -11.66 14.19
CA ILE A 30 17.36 -11.01 15.15
C ILE A 30 15.91 -10.91 14.65
N MET A 31 15.65 -11.16 13.37
CA MET A 31 14.33 -11.08 12.75
C MET A 31 13.97 -12.40 12.08
N LYS A 32 12.67 -12.72 12.07
CA LYS A 32 12.13 -13.85 11.31
C LYS A 32 11.82 -13.43 9.87
N PRO A 33 12.03 -14.31 8.88
CA PRO A 33 11.52 -14.09 7.53
C PRO A 33 10.00 -13.87 7.52
N ASP A 34 9.54 -13.08 6.57
CA ASP A 34 8.10 -12.86 6.33
C ASP A 34 7.45 -14.20 5.92
N PRO A 35 6.36 -14.64 6.57
CA PRO A 35 5.72 -15.92 6.26
C PRO A 35 5.05 -15.97 4.87
N HIS A 36 4.86 -14.83 4.20
CA HIS A 36 4.20 -14.77 2.89
C HIS A 36 5.17 -14.87 1.70
N VAL A 37 6.46 -15.06 1.95
CA VAL A 37 7.45 -15.28 0.89
C VAL A 37 7.31 -16.68 0.27
N SER A 38 7.64 -16.78 -1.00
CA SER A 38 7.68 -18.08 -1.71
C SER A 38 8.88 -18.93 -1.23
N SER A 39 9.03 -20.14 -1.76
CA SER A 39 10.12 -21.06 -1.38
C SER A 39 11.54 -20.52 -1.61
N ASP A 40 11.68 -19.54 -2.50
CA ASP A 40 12.93 -18.82 -2.78
C ASP A 40 13.17 -17.62 -1.83
N GLY A 41 12.24 -17.35 -0.92
CA GLY A 41 12.30 -16.22 0.02
C GLY A 41 11.88 -14.89 -0.59
N LEU A 42 11.24 -14.89 -1.77
CA LEU A 42 10.85 -13.69 -2.50
C LEU A 42 9.33 -13.62 -2.73
N TYR A 43 8.85 -12.40 -2.96
CA TYR A 43 7.55 -12.13 -3.54
C TYR A 43 7.66 -10.92 -4.47
N THR A 44 6.84 -10.91 -5.52
CA THR A 44 6.74 -9.79 -6.45
C THR A 44 5.57 -8.91 -6.04
N ILE A 45 5.80 -7.61 -5.84
CA ILE A 45 4.73 -6.64 -5.57
C ILE A 45 4.44 -5.86 -6.85
N ARG A 46 3.17 -5.75 -7.21
CA ARG A 46 2.70 -4.80 -8.23
C ARG A 46 1.85 -3.73 -7.59
N SER A 47 2.02 -2.48 -8.02
CA SER A 47 1.27 -1.34 -7.48
C SER A 47 0.94 -0.35 -8.59
N ILE A 48 -0.34 -0.07 -8.75
CA ILE A 48 -0.87 0.93 -9.69
C ILE A 48 -1.17 2.18 -8.87
N TYR A 49 -0.55 3.30 -9.21
CA TYR A 49 -0.78 4.58 -8.53
C TYR A 49 -1.82 5.40 -9.28
N PHE A 50 -2.69 6.05 -8.50
CA PHE A 50 -3.67 6.99 -9.03
C PHE A 50 -3.17 8.42 -8.83
N ASP A 51 -3.37 9.22 -9.86
CA ASP A 51 -3.21 10.66 -9.84
C ASP A 51 -4.34 11.31 -10.64
N ASN A 52 -4.44 12.63 -10.62
CA ASN A 52 -5.36 13.37 -11.47
C ASN A 52 -4.67 13.83 -12.76
N SER A 53 -5.44 14.46 -13.66
CA SER A 53 -4.92 15.01 -14.92
C SER A 53 -3.85 16.08 -14.76
N ASP A 54 -3.73 16.66 -13.56
CA ASP A 54 -2.80 17.74 -13.24
C ASP A 54 -1.54 17.23 -12.52
N ASP A 55 -1.35 15.90 -12.45
CA ASP A 55 -0.24 15.25 -11.74
C ASP A 55 -0.10 15.75 -10.28
N LYS A 56 -1.23 16.03 -9.62
CA LYS A 56 -1.26 16.67 -8.30
C LYS A 56 -0.42 15.91 -7.28
N ALA A 57 -0.56 14.58 -7.19
CA ALA A 57 0.16 13.80 -6.18
C ALA A 57 1.67 13.76 -6.47
N LEU A 58 2.08 13.79 -7.75
CA LEU A 58 3.46 13.97 -8.15
C LEU A 58 4.00 15.35 -7.75
N VAL A 59 3.30 16.42 -8.10
CA VAL A 59 3.70 17.81 -7.83
C VAL A 59 3.78 18.07 -6.32
N GLU A 60 2.78 17.64 -5.54
CA GLU A 60 2.79 17.74 -4.07
C GLU A 60 3.99 17.02 -3.44
N LYS A 61 4.37 15.88 -4.03
CA LYS A 61 5.56 15.12 -3.57
C LYS A 61 6.85 15.87 -3.83
N ILE A 62 7.00 16.45 -5.02
CA ILE A 62 8.22 17.19 -5.41
C ILE A 62 8.34 18.47 -4.59
N ASN A 63 7.24 19.19 -4.42
CA ASN A 63 7.20 20.46 -3.67
C ASN A 63 7.22 20.29 -2.15
N GLY A 64 7.28 19.06 -1.64
CA GLY A 64 7.39 18.80 -0.21
C GLY A 64 6.15 19.23 0.60
N VAL A 65 4.96 19.18 -0.01
CA VAL A 65 3.72 19.58 0.67
C VAL A 65 3.52 18.77 1.94
N ALA A 66 3.27 19.47 3.05
CA ALA A 66 3.19 18.91 4.40
C ALA A 66 2.09 17.86 4.54
N LYS A 67 0.88 18.15 4.04
CA LYS A 67 -0.27 17.24 4.04
C LYS A 67 -0.54 16.79 2.61
N ARG A 68 -0.38 15.49 2.36
CA ARG A 68 -0.61 14.91 1.02
C ARG A 68 -1.11 13.48 1.12
N GLU A 69 -1.82 13.07 0.08
CA GLU A 69 -2.43 11.75 0.00
C GLU A 69 -2.01 11.05 -1.30
N LYS A 70 -1.97 9.73 -1.28
CA LYS A 70 -1.79 8.92 -2.47
C LYS A 70 -2.65 7.68 -2.40
N PHE A 71 -3.26 7.33 -3.53
CA PHE A 71 -4.05 6.13 -3.69
C PHE A 71 -3.28 5.13 -4.56
N ARG A 72 -3.40 3.85 -4.23
CA ARG A 72 -2.84 2.78 -5.05
C ARG A 72 -3.65 1.50 -4.95
N ILE A 73 -3.72 0.76 -6.04
CA ILE A 73 -4.11 -0.65 -6.02
C ILE A 73 -2.84 -1.48 -5.95
N ARG A 74 -2.82 -2.52 -5.11
CA ARG A 74 -1.70 -3.42 -4.92
C ARG A 74 -2.14 -4.88 -4.94
N TYR A 75 -1.30 -5.73 -5.54
CA TYR A 75 -1.41 -7.19 -5.50
C TYR A 75 -0.02 -7.84 -5.56
N TYR A 76 0.05 -9.15 -5.32
CA TYR A 76 1.28 -9.90 -5.11
C TYR A 76 1.36 -11.10 -6.05
N ASN A 77 2.57 -11.46 -6.50
CA ASN A 77 2.87 -12.71 -7.22
C ASN A 77 1.98 -13.00 -8.45
N ASP A 78 1.47 -11.95 -9.10
CA ASP A 78 0.51 -12.07 -10.20
C ASP A 78 -0.78 -12.83 -9.84
N ASP A 79 -1.07 -12.93 -8.54
CA ASP A 79 -2.29 -13.49 -7.99
C ASP A 79 -3.30 -12.37 -7.68
N LEU A 80 -4.42 -12.38 -8.41
CA LEU A 80 -5.52 -11.44 -8.28
C LEU A 80 -6.56 -11.87 -7.24
N SER A 81 -6.36 -13.01 -6.57
CA SER A 81 -7.16 -13.38 -5.39
C SER A 81 -6.97 -12.38 -4.24
N PHE A 82 -5.82 -11.69 -4.21
CA PHE A 82 -5.49 -10.71 -3.20
C PHE A 82 -5.16 -9.32 -3.76
N ILE A 83 -6.20 -8.49 -3.92
CA ILE A 83 -6.08 -7.08 -4.30
C ILE A 83 -6.48 -6.15 -3.15
N THR A 84 -5.68 -5.12 -2.92
CA THR A 84 -5.97 -4.06 -1.94
C THR A 84 -5.98 -2.69 -2.60
N LEU A 85 -7.03 -1.91 -2.33
CA LEU A 85 -7.03 -0.46 -2.56
C LEU A 85 -6.51 0.21 -1.30
N GLU A 86 -5.43 0.97 -1.42
CA GLU A 86 -4.75 1.60 -0.30
C GLU A 86 -4.69 3.11 -0.46
N LYS A 87 -4.94 3.83 0.64
CA LYS A 87 -4.69 5.26 0.78
C LYS A 87 -3.55 5.47 1.77
N LYS A 88 -2.51 6.19 1.36
CA LYS A 88 -1.47 6.64 2.28
C LYS A 88 -1.52 8.15 2.42
N MET A 89 -1.62 8.61 3.67
CA MET A 89 -1.57 10.02 4.03
C MET A 89 -0.23 10.31 4.69
N LYS A 90 0.35 11.46 4.37
CA LYS A 90 1.54 12.00 5.04
C LYS A 90 1.21 13.38 5.59
N ILE A 91 1.52 13.60 6.86
CA ILE A 91 1.43 14.90 7.55
C ILE A 91 2.80 15.15 8.18
N ASN A 92 3.57 16.07 7.61
CA ASN A 92 4.99 16.25 7.94
C ASN A 92 5.72 14.90 7.88
N ASP A 93 6.30 14.42 8.98
CA ASP A 93 7.01 13.13 9.03
C ASP A 93 6.12 11.94 9.44
N LEU A 94 4.85 12.20 9.72
CA LEU A 94 3.90 11.19 10.15
C LEU A 94 3.21 10.56 8.95
N CYS A 95 3.18 9.23 8.93
CA CYS A 95 2.52 8.42 7.91
C CYS A 95 1.30 7.69 8.50
N LEU A 96 0.20 7.71 7.76
CA LEU A 96 -1.03 6.97 8.06
C LEU A 96 -1.43 6.16 6.83
N LYS A 97 -1.87 4.91 7.03
CA LYS A 97 -2.27 4.00 5.94
C LYS A 97 -3.67 3.49 6.19
N TYR A 98 -4.56 3.73 5.23
CA TYR A 98 -5.84 3.05 5.13
C TYR A 98 -5.80 2.06 3.96
N ASP A 99 -6.59 1.00 4.05
CA ASP A 99 -6.70 -0.03 3.03
C ASP A 99 -8.02 -0.77 3.11
N GLY A 100 -8.49 -1.23 1.97
CA GLY A 100 -9.68 -2.04 1.81
C GLY A 100 -9.46 -3.13 0.76
N ARG A 101 -10.08 -4.29 0.98
CA ARG A 101 -10.08 -5.40 0.04
C ARG A 101 -11.03 -5.10 -1.12
N ILE A 102 -10.58 -5.39 -2.33
CA ILE A 102 -11.44 -5.31 -3.53
C ILE A 102 -11.27 -6.59 -4.34
N THR A 103 -12.32 -6.95 -5.06
CA THR A 103 -12.32 -8.03 -6.05
C THR A 103 -11.63 -7.59 -7.34
N GLU A 104 -11.27 -8.56 -8.19
CA GLU A 104 -10.74 -8.26 -9.52
C GLU A 104 -11.75 -7.46 -10.37
N GLU A 105 -13.03 -7.79 -10.27
CA GLU A 105 -14.10 -7.11 -11.01
C GLU A 105 -14.24 -5.64 -10.59
N GLU A 106 -14.20 -5.37 -9.28
CA GLU A 106 -14.17 -4.00 -8.75
C GLU A 106 -12.91 -3.25 -9.18
N CYS A 107 -11.74 -3.90 -9.13
CA CYS A 107 -10.49 -3.33 -9.62
C CYS A 107 -10.61 -2.91 -11.09
N ARG A 108 -11.14 -3.78 -11.96
CA ARG A 108 -11.36 -3.47 -13.39
C ARG A 108 -12.32 -2.29 -13.57
N LYS A 109 -13.42 -2.25 -12.81
CA LYS A 109 -14.36 -1.11 -12.82
C LYS A 109 -13.69 0.20 -12.42
N ILE A 110 -12.90 0.21 -11.34
CA ILE A 110 -12.13 1.39 -10.91
C ILE A 110 -11.20 1.88 -12.01
N LEU A 111 -10.46 0.96 -12.64
CA LEU A 111 -9.53 1.31 -13.72
C LEU A 111 -10.22 1.86 -14.96
N MET A 112 -11.48 1.49 -15.19
CA MET A 112 -12.32 2.04 -16.26
C MET A 112 -13.06 3.33 -15.85
N GLY A 113 -12.89 3.81 -14.62
CA GLY A 113 -13.62 4.97 -14.09
C GLY A 113 -15.10 4.70 -13.83
N LEU A 114 -15.49 3.43 -13.69
CA LEU A 114 -16.87 3.02 -13.44
C LEU A 114 -17.18 3.04 -11.94
N TYR A 115 -18.42 3.41 -11.62
CA TYR A 115 -18.93 3.41 -10.26
C TYR A 115 -19.03 1.99 -9.69
N ILE A 116 -18.59 1.82 -8.44
CA ILE A 116 -18.81 0.61 -7.65
C ILE A 116 -19.93 0.90 -6.64
N PRO A 117 -21.04 0.15 -6.67
CA PRO A 117 -22.08 0.28 -5.64
C PRO A 117 -21.53 -0.07 -4.27
N SER A 118 -21.82 0.77 -3.27
CA SER A 118 -21.55 0.46 -1.87
C SER A 118 -22.69 -0.40 -1.31
N GLU A 119 -22.71 -1.70 -1.60
CA GLU A 119 -23.63 -2.61 -0.90
C GLU A 119 -23.00 -3.18 0.39
N PRO A 120 -23.79 -3.40 1.46
CA PRO A 120 -23.31 -3.97 2.71
C PRO A 120 -23.14 -5.48 2.53
N VAL A 121 -22.01 -5.90 1.97
CA VAL A 121 -21.68 -7.34 1.93
C VAL A 121 -21.39 -7.78 3.36
N GLY A 122 -22.25 -8.67 3.86
CA GLY A 122 -22.23 -9.16 5.23
C GLY A 122 -20.83 -9.53 5.73
N LEU A 123 -20.50 -8.97 6.90
CA LEU A 123 -19.55 -9.44 7.90
C LEU A 123 -18.58 -10.54 7.43
N SER A 124 -17.44 -10.12 6.90
CA SER A 124 -16.16 -10.66 7.35
C SER A 124 -15.17 -9.51 7.52
N ALA A 125 -14.41 -9.56 8.60
CA ALA A 125 -13.74 -8.42 9.20
C ALA A 125 -12.70 -7.75 8.28
N GLY A 126 -12.74 -6.42 8.22
CA GLY A 126 -11.60 -5.61 7.77
C GLY A 126 -11.96 -4.41 6.90
N GLY A 127 -12.12 -3.25 7.52
CA GLY A 127 -11.87 -1.94 6.90
C GLY A 127 -12.89 -1.47 5.86
N PHE A 128 -13.97 -0.85 6.33
CA PHE A 128 -14.89 -0.07 5.50
C PHE A 128 -14.19 1.24 5.06
N PHE A 129 -14.13 1.48 3.75
CA PHE A 129 -13.69 2.76 3.19
C PHE A 129 -14.92 3.49 2.67
N MET A 130 -15.25 4.62 3.30
CA MET A 130 -16.20 5.58 2.75
C MET A 130 -15.38 6.64 1.99
N LEU A 131 -15.72 6.89 0.73
CA LEU A 131 -15.16 7.98 -0.09
C LEU A 131 -15.63 9.34 0.43
#